data_AF-A0A258B9D0-F1
#
_entry.id   AF-A0A258B9D0-F1
#
_cell.length_a   1.000
_cell.length_b   1.000
_cell.length_c   1.000
_cell.angle_alpha   90.00
_cell.angle_beta   90.00
_cell.angle_gamma   90.00
#
_symmetry.space_group_name_H-M   'P 1'
#
loop_
_entity.id
_entity.type
_entity.pdbx_description
1 polymer ?
#
loop_
_entity_poly.entity_id
_entity_poly.type
_entity_poly.pdbx_seq_one_letter_code
_entity_poly.pdbx_strand_id
1 'polypeptide(L)'
;PYGSFNDIGDSDPISLFNAVIEKLNTYHLAYVHMIEPRSTTAGGNDQLDAQAPITSEMFRAAYQGKFISAGGYDQAMGEAVLEAGLADAVAYGRLYIANPDLAERFKQGAKLNPYNRATFYGGGEAGYTDYPTL
;
A
#
# COMPACT_ATOMS: atom_id res chain seq x y z
N PRO A 1 10.59 -4.84 1.74
CA PRO A 1 11.73 -5.48 2.44
C PRO A 1 11.91 -5.11 3.92
N TYR A 2 11.21 -4.10 4.45
CA TYR A 2 11.44 -3.56 5.81
C TYR A 2 10.39 -3.98 6.86
N GLY A 3 9.50 -4.92 6.53
CA GLY A 3 8.52 -5.41 7.49
C GLY A 3 9.19 -6.20 8.61
N SER A 4 8.90 -5.86 9.87
CA SER A 4 9.43 -6.53 11.07
C SER A 4 8.36 -7.32 11.86
N PHE A 5 7.15 -7.40 11.32
CA PHE A 5 6.04 -8.08 11.98
C PHE A 5 6.29 -9.58 12.09
N ASN A 6 5.91 -10.22 13.21
CA ASN A 6 6.12 -11.65 13.46
C ASN A 6 7.57 -12.13 13.27
N ASP A 7 8.54 -11.39 13.84
CA ASP A 7 9.98 -11.70 13.78
C ASP A 7 10.56 -11.83 12.36
N ILE A 8 9.91 -11.21 11.37
CA ILE A 8 10.44 -11.14 10.01
C ILE A 8 11.69 -10.24 10.00
N GLY A 9 12.77 -10.76 9.43
CA GLY A 9 14.00 -10.02 9.22
C GLY A 9 15.00 -10.80 8.37
N ASP A 10 15.93 -10.08 7.76
CA ASP A 10 17.08 -10.61 7.04
C ASP A 10 18.28 -9.67 7.26
N SER A 11 19.51 -10.19 7.22
CA SER A 11 20.72 -9.36 7.40
C SER A 11 21.05 -8.48 6.19
N ASP A 12 20.57 -8.85 5.00
CA ASP A 12 20.65 -8.06 3.77
C ASP A 12 19.32 -8.18 2.97
N PRO A 13 18.27 -7.49 3.43
CA PRO A 13 16.94 -7.62 2.83
C PRO A 13 16.90 -7.04 1.41
N ILE A 14 17.77 -6.10 1.06
CA ILE A 14 17.78 -5.53 -0.30
C ILE A 14 18.27 -6.57 -1.30
N SER A 15 19.39 -7.24 -1.02
CA SER A 15 19.90 -8.31 -1.90
C SER A 15 18.92 -9.48 -1.99
N LEU A 16 18.33 -9.90 -0.87
CA LEU A 16 17.32 -10.97 -0.85
C LEU A 16 16.13 -10.63 -1.76
N PHE A 17 15.50 -9.46 -1.57
CA PHE A 17 14.31 -9.10 -2.32
C PHE A 17 14.61 -8.78 -3.78
N ASN A 18 15.79 -8.26 -4.14
CA ASN A 18 16.22 -8.14 -5.53
C ASN A 18 16.27 -9.52 -6.22
N ALA A 19 16.93 -10.50 -5.61
CA ALA A 19 17.02 -11.85 -6.17
C ALA A 19 15.63 -12.50 -6.34
N VAL A 20 14.74 -12.30 -5.37
CA VAL A 20 13.34 -12.76 -5.46
C VAL A 20 12.64 -12.10 -6.65
N ILE A 21 12.68 -10.76 -6.75
CA ILE A 21 11.97 -10.01 -7.79
C ILE A 21 12.48 -10.34 -9.19
N GLU A 22 13.80 -10.47 -9.36
CA GLU A 22 14.40 -10.91 -10.62
C GLU A 22 13.90 -12.31 -11.00
N LYS A 23 13.83 -13.22 -10.03
CA LYS A 23 13.32 -14.58 -10.23
C LYS A 23 11.83 -14.58 -10.59
N LEU A 24 11.02 -13.67 -10.05
CA LEU A 24 9.60 -13.55 -10.38
C LEU A 24 9.34 -13.23 -11.85
N ASN A 25 10.29 -12.62 -12.56
CA ASN A 25 10.17 -12.35 -14.00
C ASN A 25 10.01 -13.65 -14.83
N THR A 26 10.40 -14.82 -14.31
CA THR A 26 10.26 -16.10 -15.03
C THR A 26 8.85 -16.72 -14.96
N TYR A 27 7.95 -16.16 -14.16
CA TYR A 27 6.65 -16.79 -13.85
C TYR A 27 5.45 -16.17 -14.61
N HIS A 28 5.67 -15.19 -15.50
CA HIS A 28 4.61 -14.49 -16.23
C HIS A 28 3.43 -14.06 -15.34
N LEU A 29 3.73 -13.52 -14.16
CA LEU A 29 2.72 -13.13 -13.17
C LEU A 29 1.89 -11.94 -13.64
N ALA A 30 0.66 -11.86 -13.15
CA ALA A 30 -0.22 -10.72 -13.41
C ALA A 30 0.38 -9.40 -12.86
N TYR A 31 0.93 -9.43 -11.64
CA TYR A 31 1.62 -8.30 -11.02
C TYR A 31 2.51 -8.75 -9.85
N VAL A 32 3.38 -7.85 -9.40
CA VAL A 32 3.99 -7.85 -8.07
C VAL A 32 3.34 -6.73 -7.24
N HIS A 33 3.01 -7.01 -5.99
CA HIS A 33 2.40 -6.06 -5.07
C HIS A 33 3.37 -5.79 -3.91
N MET A 34 3.89 -4.57 -3.88
CA MET A 34 4.89 -4.13 -2.90
C MET A 34 4.24 -3.29 -1.80
N ILE A 35 4.64 -3.55 -0.56
CA ILE A 35 4.21 -2.77 0.61
C ILE A 35 5.34 -1.83 1.02
N GLU A 36 5.05 -0.53 0.97
CA GLU A 36 5.94 0.55 1.36
C GLU A 36 6.11 0.64 2.88
N PRO A 37 7.33 0.90 3.38
CA PRO A 37 7.66 0.92 4.80
C PRO A 37 7.14 2.15 5.55
N ARG A 38 6.70 3.18 4.81
CA ARG A 38 5.96 4.31 5.38
C ARG A 38 4.61 3.92 5.97
N SER A 39 4.11 2.72 5.64
CA SER A 39 2.91 2.18 6.27
C SER A 39 3.21 1.68 7.68
N THR A 40 2.26 1.92 8.57
CA THR A 40 2.28 1.41 9.94
C THR A 40 2.19 -0.12 9.94
N THR A 41 2.85 -0.76 10.89
CA THR A 41 2.74 -2.21 11.12
C THR A 41 1.28 -2.61 11.43
N ALA A 42 0.95 -3.88 11.19
CA ALA A 42 -0.34 -4.42 11.59
C ALA A 42 -0.55 -4.20 13.11
N GLY A 43 -1.66 -3.57 13.49
CA GLY A 43 -1.92 -3.18 14.88
C GLY A 43 -1.20 -1.91 15.37
N GLY A 44 -0.40 -1.24 14.54
CA GLY A 44 0.28 0.03 14.87
C GLY A 44 -0.65 1.24 14.95
N ASN A 45 -0.08 2.44 15.10
CA ASN A 45 -0.83 3.71 15.03
C ASN A 45 -1.01 4.16 13.55
N ASP A 46 -1.45 5.38 13.26
CA ASP A 46 -1.58 5.91 11.89
C ASP A 46 -0.43 6.84 11.48
N GLN A 47 0.66 6.89 12.26
CA GLN A 47 1.79 7.76 11.95
C GLN A 47 2.57 7.20 10.76
N LEU A 48 2.62 7.97 9.69
CA LEU A 48 3.49 7.70 8.56
C LEU A 48 4.92 8.11 8.91
N ASP A 49 5.88 7.24 8.62
CA ASP A 49 7.29 7.62 8.64
C ASP A 49 7.64 8.32 7.34
N ALA A 50 7.74 9.66 7.40
CA ALA A 50 8.10 10.49 6.26
C ALA A 50 9.55 10.30 5.79
N GLN A 51 10.42 9.72 6.62
CA GLN A 51 11.81 9.43 6.28
C GLN A 51 11.98 7.98 5.78
N ALA A 52 10.90 7.19 5.76
CA ALA A 52 10.97 5.83 5.31
C ALA A 52 11.31 5.77 3.80
N PRO A 53 12.21 4.85 3.41
CA PRO A 53 12.59 4.68 2.01
C PRO A 53 11.40 4.32 1.12
N ILE A 54 11.48 4.65 -0.16
CA ILE A 54 10.49 4.27 -1.17
C ILE A 54 10.97 2.96 -1.82
N THR A 55 10.33 1.86 -1.47
CA THR A 55 10.68 0.53 -1.98
C THR A 55 10.39 0.39 -3.46
N SER A 56 9.38 1.08 -3.99
CA SER A 56 9.17 1.16 -5.43
C SER A 56 10.36 1.79 -6.17
N GLU A 57 11.06 2.80 -5.62
CA GLU A 57 12.31 3.32 -6.21
C GLU A 57 13.43 2.27 -6.26
N MET A 58 13.48 1.39 -5.26
CA MET A 58 14.51 0.36 -5.15
C MET A 58 14.27 -0.80 -6.11
N PHE A 59 13.02 -1.22 -6.27
CA PHE A 59 12.69 -2.50 -6.89
C PHE A 59 11.93 -2.40 -8.21
N ARG A 60 11.35 -1.24 -8.55
CA ARG A 60 10.55 -1.11 -9.78
C ARG A 60 11.34 -1.50 -11.03
N ALA A 61 12.62 -1.12 -11.08
CA ALA A 61 13.51 -1.41 -12.21
C ALA A 61 13.87 -2.90 -12.35
N ALA A 62 13.84 -3.67 -11.26
CA ALA A 62 14.15 -5.10 -11.27
C ALA A 62 12.98 -5.97 -11.79
N TYR A 63 11.75 -5.48 -11.71
CA TYR A 63 10.56 -6.20 -12.16
C TYR A 63 10.06 -5.72 -13.54
N GLN A 64 9.88 -6.64 -14.48
CA GLN A 64 9.48 -6.32 -15.85
C GLN A 64 7.95 -6.32 -16.07
N GLY A 65 7.19 -6.86 -15.11
CA GLY A 65 5.73 -6.91 -15.18
C GLY A 65 5.02 -5.70 -14.56
N LYS A 66 3.74 -5.88 -14.23
CA LYS A 66 2.92 -4.86 -13.57
C LYS A 66 3.25 -4.72 -12.09
N PHE A 67 3.45 -3.50 -11.64
CA PHE A 67 3.88 -3.22 -10.28
C PHE A 67 2.81 -2.44 -9.51
N ILE A 68 2.27 -3.04 -8.45
CA ILE A 68 1.31 -2.37 -7.56
C ILE A 68 2.07 -1.91 -6.32
N SER A 69 1.99 -0.62 -6.00
CA SER A 69 2.52 -0.09 -4.75
C SER A 69 1.41 0.14 -3.73
N ALA A 70 1.68 -0.13 -2.46
CA ALA A 70 0.72 0.02 -1.38
C ALA A 70 1.39 0.48 -0.11
N GLY A 71 0.62 1.11 0.78
CA GLY A 71 1.09 1.46 2.11
C GLY A 71 1.22 2.97 2.33
N GLY A 72 0.33 3.50 3.16
CA GLY A 72 0.39 4.89 3.60
C GLY A 72 0.08 5.97 2.55
N TYR A 73 -0.35 5.59 1.34
CA TYR A 73 -0.73 6.54 0.30
C TYR A 73 -1.99 7.34 0.66
N ASP A 74 -1.94 8.64 0.39
CA ASP A 74 -3.10 9.47 0.06
C ASP A 74 -3.23 9.60 -1.47
N GLN A 75 -4.18 10.43 -1.94
CA GLN A 75 -4.38 10.65 -3.37
C GLN A 75 -3.14 11.27 -4.04
N ALA A 76 -2.61 12.36 -3.48
CA ALA A 76 -1.50 13.10 -4.08
C ALA A 76 -0.21 12.26 -4.13
N MET A 77 0.09 11.51 -3.08
CA MET A 77 1.22 10.58 -3.08
C MET A 77 1.02 9.46 -4.10
N GLY A 78 -0.22 9.00 -4.29
CA GLY A 78 -0.55 7.97 -5.27
C GLY A 78 -0.38 8.46 -6.71
N GLU A 79 -0.86 9.67 -7.00
CA GLU A 79 -0.66 10.33 -8.29
C GLU A 79 0.84 10.53 -8.58
N ALA A 80 1.60 11.03 -7.59
CA ALA A 80 3.03 11.26 -7.75
C ALA A 80 3.83 9.97 -8.05
N VAL A 81 3.52 8.84 -7.40
CA VAL A 81 4.25 7.58 -7.67
C VAL A 81 3.92 7.01 -9.05
N LEU A 82 2.70 7.22 -9.54
CA LEU A 82 2.28 6.82 -10.88
C LEU A 82 2.95 7.70 -11.95
N GLU A 83 2.94 9.02 -11.76
CA GLU A 83 3.60 9.98 -12.66
C GLU A 83 5.11 9.75 -12.76
N ALA A 84 5.75 9.35 -11.66
CA ALA A 84 7.16 8.99 -11.63
C ALA A 84 7.49 7.64 -12.31
N GLY A 85 6.47 6.87 -12.74
CA GLY A 85 6.66 5.54 -13.34
C GLY A 85 7.12 4.48 -12.34
N LEU A 86 6.99 4.75 -11.04
CA LEU A 86 7.44 3.89 -9.95
C LEU A 86 6.40 2.80 -9.60
N ALA A 87 5.17 2.92 -10.09
CA ALA A 87 4.13 1.90 -10.02
C ALA A 87 3.21 1.97 -11.25
N ASP A 88 2.54 0.86 -11.56
CA ASP A 88 1.45 0.79 -12.55
C ASP A 88 0.08 1.01 -11.90
N ALA A 89 -0.04 0.77 -10.59
CA ALA A 89 -1.25 1.03 -9.80
C ALA A 89 -0.91 1.24 -8.32
N VAL A 90 -1.81 1.89 -7.58
CA VAL A 90 -1.69 2.11 -6.14
C VAL A 90 -2.84 1.44 -5.40
N ALA A 91 -2.54 0.65 -4.37
CA ALA A 91 -3.55 0.03 -3.54
C ALA A 91 -3.77 0.81 -2.23
N TYR A 92 -5.05 1.01 -1.90
CA TYR A 92 -5.49 1.72 -0.70
C TYR A 92 -6.27 0.75 0.20
N GLY A 93 -5.81 0.56 1.44
CA GLY A 93 -6.48 -0.29 2.43
C GLY A 93 -7.45 0.50 3.31
N ARG A 94 -6.90 1.18 4.33
CA ARG A 94 -7.67 1.95 5.34
C ARG A 94 -8.66 2.95 4.73
N LEU A 95 -8.29 3.61 3.63
CA LEU A 95 -9.19 4.54 2.97
C LEU A 95 -10.39 3.83 2.36
N TYR A 96 -10.21 2.67 1.72
CA TYR A 96 -11.32 1.89 1.17
C TYR A 96 -12.22 1.28 2.26
N ILE A 97 -11.70 0.98 3.45
CA ILE A 97 -12.53 0.54 4.59
C ILE A 97 -13.62 1.57 4.88
N ALA A 98 -13.26 2.86 4.94
CA ALA A 98 -14.20 3.92 5.29
C ALA A 98 -14.90 4.58 4.10
N ASN A 99 -14.41 4.36 2.89
CA ASN A 99 -14.86 5.04 1.67
C ASN A 99 -15.14 3.97 0.60
N PRO A 100 -16.31 3.34 0.59
CA PRO A 100 -16.65 2.33 -0.42
C PRO A 100 -16.60 2.88 -1.85
N ASP A 101 -16.74 4.19 -1.99
CA ASP A 101 -16.71 4.99 -3.22
C ASP A 101 -15.42 5.83 -3.36
N LEU A 102 -14.30 5.39 -2.75
CA LEU A 102 -13.02 6.14 -2.70
C LEU A 102 -12.57 6.69 -4.07
N ALA A 103 -12.68 5.90 -5.13
CA ALA A 103 -12.27 6.31 -6.47
C ALA A 103 -13.08 7.51 -6.98
N GLU A 104 -14.39 7.55 -6.72
CA GLU A 104 -15.24 8.67 -7.12
C GLU A 104 -14.95 9.90 -6.24
N ARG A 105 -14.68 9.69 -4.94
CA ARG A 105 -14.24 10.79 -4.06
C ARG A 105 -12.95 11.44 -4.54
N PHE A 106 -11.94 10.64 -4.90
CA PHE A 106 -10.69 11.16 -5.46
C PHE A 106 -10.91 11.93 -6.75
N LYS A 107 -11.73 11.38 -7.66
CA LYS A 107 -12.07 12.03 -8.92
C LYS A 107 -12.78 13.38 -8.72
N GLN A 108 -13.66 13.50 -7.73
CA GLN A 108 -14.39 14.73 -7.41
C GLN A 108 -13.65 15.67 -6.44
N GLY A 109 -12.51 15.25 -5.89
CA GLY A 109 -11.86 15.97 -4.78
C GLY A 109 -12.72 16.05 -3.51
N ALA A 110 -13.59 15.06 -3.31
CA ALA A 110 -14.56 15.07 -2.22
C ALA A 110 -13.92 14.69 -0.88
N LYS A 111 -14.54 15.14 0.22
CA LYS A 111 -14.08 14.81 1.58
C LYS A 111 -14.15 13.30 1.81
N LEU A 112 -13.10 12.74 2.40
CA LEU A 112 -13.05 11.34 2.82
C LEU A 112 -13.71 11.16 4.19
N ASN A 113 -14.42 10.04 4.35
CA ASN A 113 -14.84 9.55 5.65
C ASN A 113 -13.62 9.17 6.49
N PRO A 114 -13.58 9.54 7.77
CA PRO A 114 -12.57 9.03 8.68
C PRO A 114 -12.81 7.53 8.94
N TYR A 115 -11.74 6.74 8.92
CA TYR A 115 -11.80 5.34 9.31
C TYR A 115 -11.74 5.18 10.83
N ASN A 116 -12.42 4.14 11.34
CA ASN A 116 -12.40 3.78 12.76
C ASN A 116 -11.61 2.48 12.99
N ARG A 117 -10.41 2.58 13.58
CA ARG A 117 -9.56 1.41 13.86
C ARG A 117 -10.19 0.42 14.85
N ALA A 118 -11.05 0.90 15.75
CA ALA A 118 -11.67 0.05 16.77
C ALA A 118 -12.62 -0.99 16.18
N THR A 119 -13.05 -0.81 14.93
CA THR A 119 -13.97 -1.70 14.22
C THR A 119 -13.31 -2.45 13.06
N PHE A 120 -11.99 -2.41 12.91
CA PHE A 120 -11.30 -3.10 11.80
C PHE A 120 -11.35 -4.63 11.90
N TYR A 121 -11.42 -5.17 13.12
CA TYR A 121 -11.34 -6.61 13.35
C TYR A 121 -12.49 -7.08 14.23
N GLY A 122 -13.25 -8.06 13.74
CA GLY A 122 -14.46 -8.57 14.41
C GLY A 122 -15.63 -7.60 14.38
N GLY A 123 -16.65 -7.85 15.19
CA GLY A 123 -17.84 -6.99 15.27
C GLY A 123 -18.97 -7.39 14.33
N GLY A 124 -19.68 -6.38 13.80
CA GLY A 124 -20.85 -6.53 12.92
C GLY A 124 -20.85 -5.44 11.84
N GLU A 125 -22.02 -4.88 11.52
CA GLU A 125 -22.15 -3.89 10.44
C GLU A 125 -21.43 -2.55 10.72
N ALA A 126 -21.31 -2.19 12.00
CA ALA A 126 -20.75 -0.91 12.43
C ALA A 126 -19.26 -0.78 12.11
N GLY A 127 -18.92 0.23 11.30
CA GLY A 127 -17.57 0.44 10.78
C GLY A 127 -17.13 -0.59 9.74
N TYR A 128 -18.09 -1.27 9.08
CA TYR A 128 -17.85 -2.25 8.02
C TYR A 128 -18.70 -1.97 6.78
N THR A 129 -20.03 -1.99 6.92
CA THR A 129 -20.98 -1.77 5.79
C THR A 129 -21.81 -0.49 5.92
N ASP A 130 -21.64 0.25 7.01
CA ASP A 130 -22.42 1.45 7.35
C ASP A 130 -21.72 2.77 7.01
N TYR A 131 -20.54 2.75 6.40
CA TYR A 131 -19.89 3.95 5.89
C TYR A 131 -20.67 4.55 4.71
N PRO A 132 -21.02 5.85 4.74
CA PRO A 132 -21.83 6.47 3.69
C PRO A 132 -21.03 6.69 2.40
N THR A 133 -21.69 6.59 1.25
CA THR A 133 -21.20 7.09 -0.04
C THR A 133 -21.49 8.59 -0.18
N LEU A 134 -20.92 9.22 -1.21
CA LEU A 134 -21.33 10.54 -1.71
C LEU A 134 -22.79 10.54 -2.17
#